data_AF-A0A7W0UNE0-F1
#
_entry.id   AF-A0A7W0UNE0-F1
#
_cell.length_a   1.000
_cell.length_b   1.000
_cell.length_c   1.000
_cell.angle_alpha   90.00
_cell.angle_beta   90.00
_cell.angle_gamma   90.00
#
_symmetry.space_group_name_H-M   'P 1'
#
loop_
_entity.id
_entity.type
_entity.pdbx_description
1 polymer ?
#
loop_
_entity_poly.entity_id
_entity_poly.type
_entity_poly.pdbx_seq_one_letter_code
_entity_poly.pdbx_strand_id
1 'polypeptide(L)'
;MSRNPARGDTPEERIEALLAERHRELETQAARFEESVQDLERREELLRDSRASLERLLRLGTSDLDSREGELAQLIQELTAREERLREAELELARRRGELGAVELKRAALERHEQALAEREEVIAAREAQLSGPASAMSFDSIGLALVPGSTYRLVDIDPATLGRGDTVIVEGEEHCVARIGSSPLPGDSRRCAYLLPAVSPSSGGSS
;
A
#
# COMPACT_ATOMS: atom_id res chain seq x y z
N MET A 1 9.04 142.95 22.24
CA MET A 1 8.96 142.58 23.66
C MET A 1 7.51 142.74 24.08
N SER A 2 6.78 141.78 24.63
CA SER A 2 7.07 140.42 25.07
C SER A 2 5.78 139.62 25.02
N ARG A 3 5.89 138.34 24.68
CA ARG A 3 4.89 137.30 24.98
C ARG A 3 4.67 137.26 26.50
N ASN A 4 3.44 137.10 26.98
CA ASN A 4 3.16 135.91 27.79
C ASN A 4 1.66 135.55 27.93
N PRO A 5 1.35 134.25 27.95
CA PRO A 5 0.02 133.66 27.93
C PRO A 5 -0.46 133.30 29.33
N ALA A 6 -1.73 133.55 29.63
CA ALA A 6 -2.40 133.03 30.80
C ALA A 6 -3.90 132.88 30.52
N ARG A 7 -4.25 131.97 29.62
CA ARG A 7 -5.53 131.25 29.69
C ARG A 7 -5.17 129.83 30.05
N GLY A 8 -5.29 129.51 31.33
CA GLY A 8 -5.30 128.11 31.75
C GLY A 8 -6.58 127.48 31.21
N ASP A 9 -6.44 126.32 30.59
CA ASP A 9 -7.55 125.55 30.04
C ASP A 9 -8.73 125.52 31.02
N THR A 10 -9.91 125.82 30.51
CA THR A 10 -11.14 125.67 31.29
C THR A 10 -11.30 124.20 31.71
N PRO A 11 -11.93 123.92 32.86
CA PRO A 11 -12.16 122.53 33.28
C PRO A 11 -12.90 121.70 32.23
N GLU A 12 -13.75 122.33 31.41
CA GLU A 12 -14.47 121.71 30.30
C GLU A 12 -13.53 121.27 29.17
N GLU A 13 -12.60 122.13 28.72
CA GLU A 13 -11.61 121.79 27.69
C GLU A 13 -10.70 120.62 28.12
N ARG A 14 -10.37 120.52 29.42
CA ARG A 14 -9.58 119.38 29.95
C ARG A 14 -10.38 118.07 29.95
N ILE A 15 -11.67 118.13 30.24
CA ILE A 15 -12.55 116.96 30.18
C ILE A 15 -12.72 116.50 28.73
N GLU A 16 -12.93 117.42 27.79
CA GLU A 16 -13.01 117.10 26.36
C GLU A 16 -11.71 116.47 25.84
N ALA A 17 -10.55 116.98 26.25
CA ALA A 17 -9.26 116.39 25.89
C ALA A 17 -9.10 114.96 26.41
N LEU A 18 -9.48 114.71 27.67
CA LEU A 18 -9.43 113.36 28.28
C LEU A 18 -10.42 112.40 27.61
N LEU A 19 -11.62 112.85 27.27
CA LEU A 19 -12.60 112.03 26.55
C LEU A 19 -12.12 111.69 25.14
N ALA A 20 -11.53 112.65 24.42
CA ALA A 20 -10.96 112.41 23.10
C ALA A 20 -9.77 111.44 23.15
N GLU A 21 -8.91 111.55 24.18
CA GLU A 21 -7.81 110.60 24.41
C GLU A 21 -8.34 109.20 24.69
N ARG A 22 -9.28 109.06 25.64
CA ARG A 22 -9.90 107.76 25.94
C ARG A 22 -10.63 107.15 24.74
N HIS A 23 -11.28 107.97 23.92
CA HIS A 23 -11.91 107.50 22.71
C HIS A 23 -10.89 106.93 21.73
N ARG A 24 -9.78 107.63 21.47
CA ARG A 24 -8.68 107.13 20.63
C ARG A 24 -8.05 105.86 21.18
N GLU A 25 -7.89 105.77 22.49
CA GLU A 25 -7.38 104.55 23.14
C GLU A 25 -8.32 103.36 22.91
N LEU A 26 -9.63 103.55 23.08
CA LEU A 26 -10.63 102.52 22.84
C LEU A 26 -10.69 102.10 21.38
N GLU A 27 -10.63 103.04 20.43
CA GLU A 27 -10.56 102.73 19.00
C GLU A 27 -9.32 101.91 18.66
N THR A 28 -8.16 102.28 19.23
CA THR A 28 -6.91 101.53 19.04
C THR A 28 -7.01 100.12 19.61
N GLN A 29 -7.63 99.97 20.79
CA GLN A 29 -7.85 98.65 21.40
C GLN A 29 -8.84 97.81 20.59
N ALA A 30 -9.95 98.41 20.12
CA ALA A 30 -10.93 97.75 19.28
C ALA A 30 -10.29 97.21 17.98
N ALA A 31 -9.49 98.04 17.30
CA ALA A 31 -8.76 97.61 16.09
C ALA A 31 -7.82 96.43 16.36
N ARG A 32 -7.11 96.42 17.50
CA ARG A 32 -6.25 95.28 17.89
C ARG A 32 -7.05 94.01 18.18
N PHE A 33 -8.21 94.14 18.82
CA PHE A 33 -9.08 92.98 19.08
C PHE A 33 -9.64 92.42 17.77
N GLU A 34 -10.09 93.28 16.85
CA GLU A 34 -10.56 92.86 15.53
C GLU A 34 -9.48 92.10 14.75
N GLU A 35 -8.25 92.60 14.74
CA GLU A 35 -7.12 91.90 14.12
C GLU A 35 -6.87 90.54 14.77
N SER A 36 -6.92 90.45 16.10
CA SER A 36 -6.73 89.19 16.81
C SER A 36 -7.86 88.17 16.54
N VAL A 37 -9.10 88.65 16.42
CA VAL A 37 -10.26 87.81 16.09
C VAL A 37 -10.10 87.26 14.68
N GLN A 38 -9.75 88.11 13.72
CA GLN A 38 -9.49 87.67 12.34
C GLN A 38 -8.34 86.66 12.26
N ASP A 39 -7.29 86.82 13.07
CA ASP A 39 -6.20 85.84 13.11
C ASP A 39 -6.66 84.49 13.70
N LEU A 40 -7.46 84.51 14.77
CA LEU A 40 -8.02 83.31 15.37
C LEU A 40 -8.99 82.59 14.44
N GLU A 41 -9.85 83.32 13.73
CA GLU A 41 -10.76 82.77 12.73
C GLU A 41 -10.00 82.06 11.60
N ARG A 42 -8.94 82.69 11.07
CA ARG A 42 -8.07 82.06 10.07
C ARG A 42 -7.42 80.78 10.58
N ARG A 43 -6.91 80.79 11.81
CA ARG A 43 -6.31 79.58 12.43
C ARG A 43 -7.36 78.49 12.66
N GLU A 44 -8.56 78.86 13.08
CA GLU A 44 -9.66 77.93 13.29
C GLU A 44 -10.07 77.27 11.98
N GLU A 45 -10.17 78.03 10.89
CA GLU A 45 -10.45 77.50 9.55
C GLU A 45 -9.38 76.48 9.10
N LEU A 46 -8.09 76.83 9.26
CA LEU A 46 -6.98 75.90 8.97
C LEU A 46 -7.04 74.62 9.83
N LEU A 47 -7.41 74.74 11.11
CA LEU A 47 -7.57 73.58 11.99
C LEU A 47 -8.76 72.71 11.57
N ARG A 48 -9.87 73.31 11.14
CA ARG A 48 -11.02 72.57 10.60
C ARG A 48 -10.65 71.81 9.34
N ASP A 49 -9.93 72.45 8.42
CA ASP A 49 -9.49 71.83 7.17
C ASP A 49 -8.50 70.69 7.41
N SER A 50 -7.50 70.91 8.27
CA SER A 50 -6.54 69.87 8.62
C SER A 50 -7.22 68.67 9.30
N ARG A 51 -8.16 68.93 10.23
CA ARG A 51 -8.95 67.88 10.87
C ARG A 51 -9.77 67.08 9.85
N ALA A 52 -10.48 67.76 8.95
CA ALA A 52 -11.26 67.11 7.91
C ALA A 52 -10.38 66.26 6.99
N SER A 53 -9.14 66.72 6.71
CA SER A 53 -8.15 65.95 5.94
C SER A 53 -7.70 64.69 6.68
N LEU A 54 -7.36 64.80 7.96
CA LEU A 54 -6.96 63.66 8.79
C LEU A 54 -8.08 62.63 8.93
N GLU A 55 -9.32 63.07 9.13
CA GLU A 55 -10.48 62.18 9.21
C GLU A 55 -10.68 61.40 7.91
N ARG A 56 -10.48 62.04 6.74
CA ARG A 56 -10.50 61.33 5.44
C ARG A 56 -9.37 60.31 5.32
N LEU A 57 -8.16 60.67 5.72
CA LEU A 57 -7.01 59.75 5.68
C LEU A 57 -7.20 58.56 6.60
N LEU A 58 -7.70 58.78 7.82
CA LEU A 58 -8.00 57.70 8.77
C LEU A 58 -9.07 56.77 8.21
N ARG A 59 -10.15 57.31 7.65
CA ARG A 59 -11.21 56.49 7.04
C ARG A 59 -10.69 55.64 5.88
N LEU A 60 -9.84 56.21 5.03
CA LEU A 60 -9.21 55.47 3.93
C LEU A 60 -8.27 54.39 4.48
N GLY A 61 -7.44 54.74 5.47
CA GLY A 61 -6.52 53.82 6.11
C GLY A 61 -7.22 52.65 6.77
N THR A 62 -8.30 52.90 7.52
CA THR A 62 -9.13 51.83 8.10
C THR A 62 -9.72 50.94 7.03
N SER A 63 -10.26 51.50 5.93
CA SER A 63 -10.80 50.68 4.84
C SER A 63 -9.74 49.82 4.13
N ASP A 64 -8.51 50.32 3.96
CA ASP A 64 -7.40 49.54 3.38
C ASP A 64 -6.97 48.43 4.34
N LEU A 65 -6.89 48.72 5.64
CA LEU A 65 -6.60 47.71 6.67
C LEU A 65 -7.67 46.61 6.71
N ASP A 66 -8.95 46.97 6.71
CA ASP A 66 -10.06 46.01 6.69
C ASP A 66 -9.99 45.11 5.43
N SER A 67 -9.63 45.68 4.27
CA SER A 67 -9.44 44.92 3.03
C SER A 67 -8.30 43.91 3.16
N ARG A 68 -7.15 44.34 3.66
CA ARG A 68 -5.97 43.46 3.84
C ARG A 68 -6.20 42.40 4.90
N GLU A 69 -6.90 42.72 5.98
CA GLU A 69 -7.31 41.74 6.98
C GLU A 69 -8.22 40.66 6.37
N GLY A 70 -9.15 41.07 5.52
CA GLY A 70 -9.97 40.15 4.73
C GLY A 70 -9.15 39.25 3.81
N GLU A 71 -8.19 39.81 3.06
CA GLU A 71 -7.28 39.05 2.20
C GLU A 71 -6.42 38.04 2.99
N LEU A 72 -5.86 38.46 4.12
CA LEU A 72 -5.07 37.58 4.99
C LEU A 72 -5.92 36.45 5.58
N ALA A 73 -7.15 36.73 6.00
CA ALA A 73 -8.06 35.71 6.49
C ALA A 73 -8.38 34.65 5.40
N GLN A 74 -8.58 35.09 4.15
CA GLN A 74 -8.77 34.18 3.01
C GLN A 74 -7.53 33.33 2.75
N LEU A 75 -6.34 33.94 2.73
CA LEU A 75 -5.08 33.21 2.54
C LEU A 75 -4.83 32.18 3.63
N ILE A 76 -5.13 32.50 4.89
CA ILE A 76 -5.03 31.55 6.01
C ILE A 76 -5.96 30.36 5.77
N GLN A 77 -7.22 30.60 5.42
CA GLN A 77 -8.18 29.53 5.14
C GLN A 77 -7.73 28.64 3.99
N GLU A 78 -7.23 29.22 2.90
CA GLU A 78 -6.68 28.47 1.77
C GLU A 78 -5.48 27.61 2.15
N LEU A 79 -4.55 28.17 2.94
CA LEU A 79 -3.37 27.45 3.40
C LEU A 79 -3.77 26.29 4.31
N THR A 80 -4.64 26.50 5.28
CA THR A 80 -5.15 25.42 6.14
C THR A 80 -5.82 24.32 5.31
N ALA A 81 -6.64 24.68 4.32
CA ALA A 81 -7.28 23.69 3.45
C ALA A 81 -6.27 22.94 2.54
N ARG A 82 -5.15 23.57 2.16
CA ARG A 82 -4.06 22.90 1.44
C ARG A 82 -3.28 21.96 2.36
N GLU A 83 -2.99 22.38 3.58
CA GLU A 83 -2.30 21.56 4.58
C GLU A 83 -3.08 20.30 4.93
N GLU A 84 -4.38 20.39 5.16
CA GLU A 84 -5.17 19.19 5.47
C GLU A 84 -5.21 18.20 4.29
N ARG A 85 -5.37 18.71 3.05
CA ARG A 85 -5.28 17.86 1.85
C ARG A 85 -3.93 17.18 1.71
N LEU A 86 -2.84 17.87 2.04
CA LEU A 86 -1.49 17.28 2.03
C LEU A 86 -1.35 16.20 3.10
N ARG A 87 -1.82 16.46 4.33
CA ARG A 87 -1.81 15.46 5.41
C ARG A 87 -2.60 14.20 5.03
N GLU A 88 -3.78 14.36 4.44
CA GLU A 88 -4.58 13.24 3.94
C GLU A 88 -3.82 12.44 2.86
N ALA A 89 -3.20 13.14 1.91
CA ALA A 89 -2.40 12.51 0.86
C ALA A 89 -1.17 11.77 1.42
N GLU A 90 -0.49 12.34 2.42
CA GLU A 90 0.65 11.72 3.10
C GLU A 90 0.24 10.46 3.87
N LEU A 91 -0.88 10.50 4.58
CA LEU A 91 -1.45 9.33 5.26
C LEU A 91 -1.82 8.23 4.27
N GLU A 92 -2.40 8.60 3.13
CA GLU A 92 -2.72 7.66 2.07
C GLU A 92 -1.47 7.00 1.46
N LEU A 93 -0.43 7.79 1.20
CA LEU A 93 0.85 7.26 0.72
C LEU A 93 1.51 6.35 1.75
N ALA A 94 1.45 6.69 3.05
CA ALA A 94 1.97 5.85 4.12
C ALA A 94 1.23 4.50 4.17
N ARG A 95 -0.11 4.52 4.07
CA ARG A 95 -0.94 3.31 3.99
C ARG A 95 -0.56 2.43 2.79
N ARG A 96 -0.51 3.00 1.59
CA ARG A 96 -0.14 2.25 0.37
C ARG A 96 1.26 1.65 0.45
N ARG A 97 2.23 2.38 1.01
CA ARG A 97 3.59 1.87 1.26
C ARG A 97 3.58 0.67 2.21
N GLY A 98 2.77 0.73 3.27
CA GLY A 98 2.59 -0.40 4.19
C GLY A 98 1.97 -1.62 3.52
N GLU A 99 0.94 -1.43 2.70
CA GLU A 99 0.30 -2.50 1.92
C GLU A 99 1.28 -3.14 0.93
N LEU A 100 2.04 -2.33 0.19
CA LEU A 100 3.05 -2.83 -0.75
C LEU A 100 4.14 -3.63 -0.01
N GLY A 101 4.65 -3.14 1.12
CA GLY A 101 5.61 -3.88 1.93
C GLY A 101 5.06 -5.23 2.42
N ALA A 102 3.78 -5.29 2.81
CA ALA A 102 3.13 -6.54 3.20
C ALA A 102 3.01 -7.52 2.01
N VAL A 103 2.73 -7.02 0.81
CA VAL A 103 2.69 -7.83 -0.43
C VAL A 103 4.07 -8.37 -0.77
N GLU A 104 5.12 -7.56 -0.69
CA GLU A 104 6.50 -7.99 -0.93
C GLU A 104 6.94 -9.09 0.05
N LEU A 105 6.59 -8.97 1.34
CA LEU A 105 6.86 -10.01 2.34
C LEU A 105 6.10 -11.31 2.03
N LYS A 106 4.84 -11.23 1.61
CA LYS A 106 4.05 -12.40 1.20
C LYS A 106 4.65 -13.07 -0.03
N ARG A 107 5.08 -12.28 -1.02
CA ARG A 107 5.75 -12.80 -2.22
C ARG A 107 7.04 -13.53 -1.85
N ALA A 108 7.90 -12.93 -1.03
CA ALA A 108 9.13 -13.57 -0.56
C ALA A 108 8.88 -14.83 0.29
N ALA A 109 7.75 -14.92 1.00
CA ALA A 109 7.35 -16.12 1.72
C ALA A 109 6.86 -17.22 0.77
N LEU A 110 6.09 -16.87 -0.27
CA LEU A 110 5.64 -17.79 -1.30
C LEU A 110 6.81 -18.36 -2.10
N GLU A 111 7.75 -17.51 -2.54
CA GLU A 111 8.95 -17.95 -3.27
C GLU A 111 9.77 -18.96 -2.45
N ARG A 112 9.93 -18.73 -1.14
CA ARG A 112 10.58 -19.70 -0.23
C ARG A 112 9.80 -21.00 -0.10
N HIS A 113 8.48 -20.93 -0.05
CA HIS A 113 7.63 -22.12 0.03
C HIS A 113 7.68 -22.94 -1.26
N GLU A 114 7.65 -22.28 -2.42
CA GLU A 114 7.79 -22.91 -3.74
C GLU A 114 9.15 -23.60 -3.89
N GLN A 115 10.24 -22.96 -3.48
CA GLN A 115 11.58 -23.58 -3.46
C GLN A 115 11.61 -24.84 -2.58
N ALA A 116 11.06 -24.75 -1.36
CA ALA A 116 11.00 -25.90 -0.46
C ALA A 116 10.12 -27.04 -0.98
N LEU A 117 9.06 -26.73 -1.73
CA LEU A 117 8.24 -27.73 -2.42
C LEU A 117 9.00 -28.38 -3.57
N ALA A 118 9.68 -27.59 -4.41
CA ALA A 118 10.49 -28.10 -5.51
C ALA A 118 11.59 -29.04 -5.01
N GLU A 119 12.30 -28.68 -3.93
CA GLU A 119 13.29 -29.55 -3.28
C GLU A 119 12.67 -30.87 -2.79
N ARG A 120 11.46 -30.81 -2.20
CA ARG A 120 10.75 -32.02 -1.75
C ARG A 120 10.31 -32.90 -2.93
N GLU A 121 9.81 -32.29 -4.00
CA GLU A 121 9.42 -32.99 -5.22
C GLU A 121 10.63 -33.68 -5.86
N GLU A 122 11.80 -33.03 -5.92
CA GLU A 122 13.04 -33.66 -6.38
C GLU A 122 13.44 -34.86 -5.52
N VAL A 123 13.36 -34.75 -4.19
CA VAL A 123 13.65 -35.86 -3.27
C VAL A 123 12.66 -37.02 -3.46
N ILE A 124 11.37 -36.73 -3.64
CA ILE A 124 10.35 -37.74 -3.90
C ILE A 124 10.60 -38.41 -5.26
N ALA A 125 10.81 -37.63 -6.32
CA ALA A 125 11.12 -38.15 -7.66
C ALA A 125 12.38 -39.02 -7.66
N ALA A 126 13.43 -38.63 -6.92
CA ALA A 126 14.63 -39.44 -6.76
C ALA A 126 14.34 -40.76 -6.02
N ARG A 127 13.51 -40.74 -4.98
CA ARG A 127 13.09 -41.97 -4.28
C ARG A 127 12.22 -42.87 -5.15
N GLU A 128 11.30 -42.31 -5.92
CA GLU A 128 10.46 -43.05 -6.87
C GLU A 128 11.29 -43.68 -7.97
N ALA A 129 12.29 -42.97 -8.49
CA ALA A 129 13.24 -43.51 -9.46
C ALA A 129 14.11 -44.63 -8.86
N GLN A 130 14.49 -44.55 -7.58
CA GLN A 130 15.20 -45.63 -6.88
C GLN A 130 14.30 -46.86 -6.66
N LEU A 131 13.02 -46.66 -6.32
CA LEU A 131 12.05 -47.74 -6.15
C LEU A 131 11.63 -48.37 -7.48
N SER A 132 11.65 -47.60 -8.57
CA SER A 132 11.40 -48.08 -9.95
C SER A 132 12.68 -48.57 -10.66
N GLY A 133 13.86 -48.33 -10.07
CA GLY A 133 15.13 -48.91 -10.46
C GLY A 133 15.09 -50.44 -10.33
N PRO A 134 15.86 -51.17 -11.14
CA PRO A 134 15.43 -52.40 -11.78
C PRO A 134 14.89 -53.44 -10.79
N ALA A 135 13.56 -53.54 -10.73
CA ALA A 135 12.86 -54.80 -10.50
C ALA A 135 13.05 -55.76 -11.71
N SER A 136 14.27 -55.83 -12.24
CA SER A 136 14.62 -56.50 -13.48
C SER A 136 15.97 -57.20 -13.32
N ALA A 137 15.99 -58.21 -12.46
CA ALA A 137 16.87 -59.39 -12.55
C ALA A 137 16.59 -60.42 -11.45
N MET A 138 15.35 -60.59 -10.99
CA MET A 138 14.99 -61.86 -10.37
C MET A 138 14.38 -62.75 -11.45
N SER A 139 15.27 -63.44 -12.16
CA SER A 139 14.94 -64.50 -13.12
C SER A 139 14.23 -65.65 -12.39
N PHE A 140 12.90 -65.57 -12.29
CA PHE A 140 12.06 -66.65 -11.77
C PHE A 140 11.30 -67.38 -12.87
N ASP A 141 11.64 -67.24 -14.16
CA ASP A 141 10.84 -67.86 -15.23
C ASP A 141 11.30 -69.25 -15.69
N SER A 142 12.42 -69.76 -15.18
CA SER A 142 12.81 -71.15 -15.43
C SER A 142 12.09 -72.09 -14.46
N ILE A 143 11.26 -72.99 -15.00
CA ILE A 143 10.59 -74.04 -14.23
C ILE A 143 11.56 -75.23 -14.15
N GLY A 144 11.95 -75.61 -12.94
CA GLY A 144 12.89 -76.72 -12.69
C GLY A 144 12.26 -77.96 -12.07
N LEU A 145 10.97 -77.91 -11.75
CA LEU A 145 10.24 -79.02 -11.11
C LEU A 145 8.95 -79.32 -11.85
N ALA A 146 8.62 -80.60 -12.01
CA ALA A 146 7.33 -81.06 -12.50
C ALA A 146 6.65 -81.95 -11.47
N LEU A 147 5.38 -81.68 -11.15
CA LEU A 147 4.53 -82.59 -10.38
C LEU A 147 3.75 -83.46 -11.36
N VAL A 148 4.11 -84.74 -11.43
CA VAL A 148 3.54 -85.71 -12.36
C VAL A 148 2.47 -86.55 -11.64
N PRO A 149 1.23 -86.61 -12.16
CA PRO A 149 0.19 -87.50 -11.64
C PRO A 149 0.40 -88.94 -12.13
N GLY A 150 0.54 -89.89 -11.22
CA GLY A 150 0.56 -91.33 -11.49
C GLY A 150 -0.29 -92.11 -10.48
N SER A 151 0.02 -93.38 -10.22
CA SER A 151 -0.59 -94.14 -9.10
C SER A 151 -0.37 -93.46 -7.74
N THR A 152 0.67 -92.65 -7.63
CA THR A 152 0.92 -91.64 -6.60
C THR A 152 1.48 -90.38 -7.25
N TYR A 153 1.26 -89.21 -6.65
CA TYR A 153 1.87 -87.96 -7.13
C TYR A 153 3.37 -87.98 -6.84
N ARG A 154 4.19 -87.61 -7.83
CA ARG A 154 5.65 -87.53 -7.70
C ARG A 154 6.19 -86.23 -8.23
N LEU A 155 7.24 -85.72 -7.59
CA LEU A 155 8.01 -84.56 -8.03
C LEU A 155 9.23 -85.07 -8.82
N VAL A 156 9.41 -84.54 -10.04
CA VAL A 156 10.52 -84.86 -10.93
C VAL A 156 11.25 -83.56 -11.24
N ASP A 157 12.58 -83.56 -11.10
CA ASP A 157 13.41 -82.47 -11.58
C ASP A 157 13.46 -82.53 -13.12
N ILE A 158 13.15 -81.40 -13.75
CA ILE A 158 13.20 -81.25 -15.22
C ILE A 158 14.28 -80.24 -15.58
N ASP A 159 14.84 -80.37 -16.79
CA ASP A 159 15.76 -79.36 -17.29
C ASP A 159 15.06 -77.99 -17.32
N PRO A 160 15.72 -76.93 -16.82
CA PRO A 160 15.10 -75.62 -16.65
C PRO A 160 14.64 -75.07 -17.99
N ALA A 161 13.33 -75.08 -18.20
CA ALA A 161 12.70 -74.61 -19.44
C ALA A 161 11.65 -73.54 -19.15
N THR A 162 11.42 -72.66 -20.13
CA THR A 162 10.29 -71.73 -20.13
C THR A 162 9.05 -72.48 -20.60
N LEU A 163 8.35 -73.13 -19.67
CA LEU A 163 7.09 -73.81 -19.96
C LEU A 163 5.93 -72.87 -19.68
N GLY A 164 4.96 -72.83 -20.59
CA GLY A 164 3.68 -72.19 -20.47
C GLY A 164 2.57 -73.17 -20.04
N ARG A 165 1.42 -72.62 -19.62
CA ARG A 165 0.22 -73.42 -19.38
C ARG A 165 -0.30 -73.96 -20.72
N GLY A 166 -0.52 -75.27 -20.80
CA GLY A 166 -0.95 -75.96 -22.01
C GLY A 166 0.17 -76.59 -22.83
N ASP A 167 1.44 -76.33 -22.49
CA ASP A 167 2.58 -76.94 -23.16
C ASP A 167 2.63 -78.44 -22.87
N THR A 168 3.01 -79.22 -23.88
CA THR A 168 3.22 -80.66 -23.77
C THR A 168 4.67 -80.94 -23.41
N VAL A 169 4.88 -81.66 -22.31
CA VAL A 169 6.19 -82.06 -21.80
C VAL A 169 6.24 -83.57 -21.71
N ILE A 170 7.30 -84.16 -22.25
CA ILE A 170 7.57 -85.60 -22.13
C ILE A 170 8.37 -85.79 -20.85
N VAL A 171 7.76 -86.42 -19.85
CA VAL A 171 8.43 -86.77 -18.60
C VAL A 171 8.47 -88.30 -18.51
N GLU A 172 9.68 -88.86 -18.43
CA GLU A 172 9.90 -90.32 -18.36
C GLU A 172 9.23 -91.13 -19.49
N GLY A 173 9.13 -90.54 -20.69
CA GLY A 173 8.57 -91.21 -21.86
C GLY A 173 7.05 -91.12 -22.01
N GLU A 174 6.36 -90.41 -21.11
CA GLU A 174 4.90 -90.18 -21.20
C GLU A 174 4.59 -88.69 -21.45
N GLU A 175 3.66 -88.42 -22.37
CA GLU A 175 3.21 -87.09 -22.72
C GLU A 175 2.26 -86.52 -21.66
N HIS A 176 2.63 -85.34 -21.14
CA HIS A 176 1.86 -84.64 -20.14
C HIS A 176 1.66 -83.17 -20.52
N CYS A 177 0.51 -82.59 -20.16
CA CYS A 177 0.21 -81.18 -20.41
C CYS A 177 0.35 -80.36 -19.12
N VAL A 178 0.95 -79.17 -19.21
CA VAL A 178 1.10 -78.25 -18.07
C VAL A 178 -0.25 -77.62 -17.73
N ALA A 179 -0.84 -77.99 -16.59
CA ALA A 179 -2.12 -77.47 -16.14
C ALA A 179 -2.01 -76.09 -15.48
N ARG A 180 -0.95 -75.89 -14.69
CA ARG A 180 -0.63 -74.62 -14.02
C ARG A 180 0.84 -74.60 -13.63
N ILE A 181 1.36 -73.40 -13.38
CA ILE A 181 2.72 -73.19 -12.87
C ILE A 181 2.61 -72.39 -11.59
N GLY A 182 3.27 -72.86 -10.53
CA GLY A 182 3.25 -72.21 -9.22
C GLY A 182 4.56 -72.42 -8.46
N SER A 183 4.58 -72.03 -7.19
CA SER A 183 5.70 -72.32 -6.29
C SER A 183 5.79 -73.82 -6.00
N SER A 184 6.99 -74.31 -5.70
CA SER A 184 7.19 -75.69 -5.22
C SER A 184 6.30 -75.98 -4.00
N PRO A 185 5.64 -77.15 -3.94
CA PRO A 185 4.88 -77.56 -2.76
C PRO A 185 5.78 -78.00 -1.58
N LEU A 186 7.11 -78.01 -1.75
CA LEU A 186 8.06 -78.34 -0.69
C LEU A 186 8.35 -77.10 0.18
N PRO A 187 8.26 -77.20 1.52
CA PRO A 187 8.54 -76.08 2.41
C PRO A 187 10.01 -75.66 2.30
N GLY A 188 10.26 -74.41 1.93
CA GLY A 188 11.60 -73.84 1.79
C GLY A 188 12.22 -73.95 0.39
N ASP A 189 11.54 -74.57 -0.58
CA ASP A 189 11.99 -74.61 -1.98
C ASP A 189 11.40 -73.42 -2.77
N SER A 190 12.27 -72.55 -3.29
CA SER A 190 11.90 -71.36 -4.05
C SER A 190 11.76 -71.60 -5.56
N ARG A 191 11.99 -72.84 -6.03
CA ARG A 191 11.87 -73.20 -7.44
C ARG A 191 10.41 -73.20 -7.89
N ARG A 192 10.18 -72.89 -9.18
CA ARG A 192 8.85 -73.01 -9.80
C ARG A 192 8.57 -74.44 -10.23
N CYS A 193 7.35 -74.86 -9.93
CA CYS A 193 6.84 -76.19 -10.23
C CYS A 193 5.70 -76.11 -11.27
N ALA A 194 5.85 -76.87 -12.35
CA ALA A 194 4.79 -77.14 -13.31
C ALA A 194 3.93 -78.31 -12.80
N TYR A 195 2.63 -78.10 -12.68
CA TYR A 195 1.67 -79.13 -12.32
C TYR A 195 1.16 -79.76 -13.61
N LEU A 196 1.48 -81.03 -13.81
CA LEU A 196 1.18 -81.73 -15.05
C LEU A 196 -0.13 -82.52 -14.96
N LEU A 197 -0.77 -82.75 -16.10
CA LEU A 197 -1.90 -83.66 -16.29
C LEU A 197 -1.56 -84.63 -17.43
N PRO A 198 -2.10 -85.87 -17.43
CA PRO A 198 -1.89 -86.80 -18.54
C PRO A 198 -2.42 -86.19 -19.84
N ALA A 199 -1.66 -86.25 -20.93
CA ALA A 199 -2.14 -85.80 -22.23
C ALA A 199 -3.23 -86.77 -22.71
N VAL A 200 -4.50 -86.34 -22.63
CA VAL A 200 -5.61 -87.10 -23.22
C VAL A 200 -5.48 -87.01 -24.73
N SER A 201 -5.07 -88.10 -25.39
CA SER A 201 -5.12 -88.19 -26.84
C SER A 201 -6.58 -88.01 -27.29
N PRO A 202 -6.93 -87.05 -28.16
CA PRO A 202 -8.29 -86.94 -28.69
C PRO A 202 -8.54 -88.13 -29.63
N SER A 203 -9.06 -89.23 -29.08
CA SER A 203 -9.60 -90.32 -29.88
C SER A 203 -10.97 -89.90 -30.42
N SER A 204 -10.99 -89.76 -31.75
CA SER A 204 -12.16 -89.86 -32.63
C SER A 204 -13.24 -90.82 -32.10
N GLY A 205 -14.44 -90.28 -31.83
CA GLY A 205 -15.66 -91.05 -31.66
C GLY A 205 -16.84 -90.28 -32.24
N GLY A 206 -17.26 -90.64 -33.45
CA GLY A 206 -18.46 -90.11 -34.11
C GLY A 206 -19.73 -90.91 -33.76
N SER A 207 -20.86 -90.24 -34.05
CA SER A 207 -22.22 -90.73 -34.31
C SER A 207 -23.14 -91.03 -33.13
N SER A 208 -24.03 -90.09 -32.84
CA SER A 208 -25.43 -90.13 -33.32
C SER A 208 -25.92 -88.72 -33.64
#